data_AF-A0AAD5KR16-F1
#
_entry.id   AF-A0AAD5KR16-F1
#
_cell.length_a   1.000
_cell.length_b   1.000
_cell.length_c   1.000
_cell.angle_alpha   90.00
_cell.angle_beta   90.00
_cell.angle_gamma   90.00
#
_symmetry.space_group_name_H-M   'P 1'
#
loop_
_entity.id
_entity.type
_entity.pdbx_description
1 polymer ?
#
loop_
_entity_poly.entity_id
_entity_poly.type
_entity_poly.pdbx_seq_one_letter_code
_entity_poly.pdbx_strand_id
1 'polypeptide(L)'
;MPTMPFFPRFYSVLPKSNRFDYSLIKNNRRKARKNNLSEEVRMKSKPVHAIRDIYPWKNKQQFVDHLAENVIYNKDGLIAINKPYGVPLLKNGLVKGTNESLFSIEEALTPLASLLNVEKLLPAKMVERFASGVSLFASQEKVVDKIRQSYITNKAKKIHTFKYLAVTIGEPKPSSSRGTVGMGFFEHQDVEGKLLAIMKDYSNRKVADGLVREFRVNYKTLSRGEEPCSLVEIDVSSAKNHFLRVYLAHLFSPVLGDHIFGNRVQEIMGKRLAISPLQADNLSIFQKIPTEILTRLKVTESGIVPNCLHLSQMTLTKFAGQDSNLVLRADPPPCFQYICRAFGLDLPTDESVVLSYV
;
A
#
# COMPACT_ATOMS: atom_id res chain seq x y z
N MET A 1 -16.52 34.78 20.19
CA MET A 1 -16.33 33.37 19.81
C MET A 1 -15.16 33.30 18.84
N PRO A 2 -13.98 32.76 19.21
CA PRO A 2 -12.89 32.66 18.27
C PRO A 2 -13.01 31.37 17.47
N THR A 3 -13.13 31.54 16.16
CA THR A 3 -13.05 30.52 15.12
C THR A 3 -11.67 29.84 15.16
N MET A 4 -11.64 28.59 15.63
CA MET A 4 -10.44 27.74 15.46
C MET A 4 -10.35 27.25 14.01
N PRO A 5 -9.18 27.30 13.36
CA PRO A 5 -8.97 26.62 12.09
C PRO A 5 -8.91 25.11 12.34
N PHE A 6 -10.01 24.42 12.04
CA PHE A 6 -10.15 22.97 12.22
C PHE A 6 -9.46 22.22 11.06
N PHE A 7 -8.14 22.05 11.16
CA PHE A 7 -7.42 20.97 10.48
C PHE A 7 -7.17 19.83 11.49
N PRO A 8 -8.00 18.79 11.58
CA PRO A 8 -7.54 17.56 12.18
C PRO A 8 -6.66 16.85 11.15
N ARG A 9 -5.35 17.02 11.32
CA ARG A 9 -4.28 16.19 10.76
C ARG A 9 -4.70 14.72 10.67
N PHE A 10 -5.14 14.28 9.48
CA PHE A 10 -5.18 12.87 9.09
C PHE A 10 -3.82 12.37 8.57
N TYR A 11 -2.74 12.95 9.06
CA TYR A 11 -1.45 12.30 9.18
C TYR A 11 -0.96 12.68 10.56
N SER A 12 -0.85 11.70 11.45
CA SER A 12 0.11 11.84 12.54
C SER A 12 1.42 12.21 11.87
N VAL A 13 1.88 13.43 12.13
CA VAL A 13 3.28 13.79 11.95
C VAL A 13 4.05 12.64 12.55
N LEU A 14 4.74 11.89 11.69
CA LEU A 14 5.71 10.91 12.13
C LEU A 14 6.58 11.65 13.15
N PRO A 15 6.85 11.09 14.35
CA PRO A 15 8.02 11.51 15.09
C PRO A 15 9.17 11.53 14.10
N LYS A 16 10.03 12.55 14.17
CA LYS A 16 11.26 12.63 13.35
C LYS A 16 12.14 11.40 13.65
N SER A 17 11.83 10.25 13.06
CA SER A 17 12.68 9.07 13.05
C SER A 17 13.48 9.16 11.75
N ASN A 18 14.76 9.41 11.92
CA ASN A 18 15.85 9.46 10.96
C ASN A 18 15.51 9.76 9.50
N ARG A 19 15.82 11.01 9.15
CA ARG A 19 16.17 11.42 7.79
C ARG A 19 17.32 10.51 7.30
N PHE A 20 17.01 9.51 6.48
CA PHE A 20 18.04 8.81 5.72
C PHE A 20 18.40 9.66 4.49
N ASP A 21 19.58 10.29 4.52
CA ASP A 21 20.13 11.02 3.38
C ASP A 21 20.84 10.06 2.42
N TYR A 22 20.20 9.75 1.29
CA TYR A 22 20.73 8.85 0.24
C TYR A 22 21.60 9.60 -0.80
N SER A 23 22.41 10.58 -0.39
CA SER A 23 23.19 11.45 -1.30
C SER A 23 24.48 10.83 -1.89
N LEU A 24 24.84 9.59 -1.55
CA LEU A 24 26.12 8.99 -1.96
C LEU A 24 26.15 8.21 -3.29
N ILE A 25 25.07 8.20 -4.08
CA ILE A 25 25.04 7.51 -5.40
C ILE A 25 24.87 8.52 -6.55
N LYS A 26 25.84 9.42 -6.67
CA LYS A 26 26.14 10.13 -7.91
C LYS A 26 27.66 10.22 -8.03
N ASN A 27 28.31 9.14 -8.47
CA ASN A 27 29.61 9.21 -9.16
C ASN A 27 30.07 7.81 -9.61
N ASN A 28 29.30 7.13 -10.47
CA ASN A 28 29.86 6.02 -11.29
C ASN A 28 29.09 5.68 -12.58
N ARG A 29 28.23 6.59 -13.08
CA ARG A 29 27.52 6.40 -14.38
C ARG A 29 27.77 7.53 -15.39
N ARG A 30 28.96 8.14 -15.35
CA ARG A 30 29.46 9.07 -16.38
C ARG A 30 30.76 8.56 -17.00
N LYS A 31 30.76 7.35 -17.54
CA LYS A 31 31.81 6.87 -18.47
C LYS A 31 31.42 5.62 -19.25
N ALA A 32 30.25 5.63 -19.88
CA ALA A 32 29.90 4.65 -20.93
C ALA A 32 28.64 5.09 -21.68
N ARG A 33 28.76 6.09 -22.56
CA ARG A 33 27.90 6.32 -23.73
C ARG A 33 28.34 7.59 -24.44
N LYS A 34 29.31 7.43 -25.33
CA LYS A 34 29.43 8.27 -26.53
C LYS A 34 29.66 7.31 -27.69
N ASN A 35 29.02 7.63 -28.81
CA ASN A 35 29.04 6.96 -30.12
C ASN A 35 28.06 5.77 -30.15
N ASN A 36 26.98 5.75 -30.94
CA ASN A 36 26.74 6.30 -32.28
C ASN A 36 25.23 6.54 -32.56
N LEU A 37 24.91 7.61 -33.31
CA LEU A 37 23.74 7.70 -34.20
C LEU A 37 24.02 6.77 -35.41
N SER A 38 23.10 6.15 -36.14
CA SER A 38 21.73 6.43 -36.55
C SER A 38 21.19 5.16 -37.23
N GLU A 39 19.92 4.79 -37.04
CA GLU A 39 19.16 4.04 -38.05
C GLU A 39 17.68 4.05 -37.67
N GLU A 40 16.87 4.74 -38.49
CA GLU A 40 15.41 4.74 -38.40
C GLU A 40 14.89 3.39 -38.89
N VAL A 41 14.73 2.45 -37.96
CA VAL A 41 13.88 1.28 -38.16
C VAL A 41 12.56 1.56 -37.45
N ARG A 42 11.47 1.48 -38.21
CA ARG A 42 10.07 1.54 -37.76
C ARG A 42 9.82 0.44 -36.72
N MET A 43 10.20 0.70 -35.46
CA MET A 43 10.09 -0.26 -34.36
C MET A 43 8.61 -0.51 -34.08
N LYS A 44 8.14 -1.72 -34.37
CA LYS A 44 7.02 -2.28 -33.60
C LYS A 44 7.43 -2.17 -32.14
N SER A 45 6.71 -1.34 -31.37
CA SER A 45 7.04 -1.10 -29.97
C SER A 45 7.17 -2.44 -29.25
N LYS A 46 8.33 -2.70 -28.65
CA LYS A 46 8.53 -3.91 -27.85
C LYS A 46 7.44 -3.94 -26.77
N PRO A 47 6.82 -5.11 -26.49
CA PRO A 47 5.78 -5.19 -25.48
C PRO A 47 6.32 -4.68 -24.14
N VAL A 48 5.60 -3.72 -23.56
CA VAL A 48 5.98 -3.06 -22.30
C VAL A 48 5.82 -4.06 -21.16
N HIS A 49 6.89 -4.27 -20.39
CA HIS A 49 6.88 -5.23 -19.28
C HIS A 49 6.15 -4.64 -18.06
N ALA A 50 5.11 -5.30 -17.56
CA ALA A 50 4.20 -4.78 -16.53
C ALA A 50 4.87 -4.36 -15.20
N ILE A 51 6.04 -4.92 -14.88
CA ILE A 51 6.83 -4.55 -13.69
C ILE A 51 7.86 -3.45 -13.97
N ARG A 52 8.34 -3.30 -15.22
CA ARG A 52 9.39 -2.32 -15.55
C ARG A 52 8.83 -0.94 -15.90
N ASP A 53 7.58 -0.87 -16.31
CA ASP A 53 6.87 0.38 -16.60
C ASP A 53 5.55 0.43 -15.83
N ILE A 54 5.67 0.44 -14.51
CA ILE A 54 4.53 0.52 -13.58
C ILE A 54 3.77 1.86 -13.66
N TYR A 55 4.39 2.88 -14.28
CA TYR A 55 3.82 4.22 -14.41
C TYR A 55 3.51 4.52 -15.88
N PRO A 56 2.22 4.41 -16.29
CA PRO A 56 1.83 4.66 -17.68
C PRO A 56 1.93 6.14 -18.08
N TRP A 57 2.10 7.06 -17.13
CA TRP A 57 2.23 8.49 -17.39
C TRP A 57 3.69 8.93 -17.47
N LYS A 58 3.96 9.87 -18.40
CA LYS A 58 5.27 10.54 -18.54
C LYS A 58 5.21 12.03 -18.20
N ASN A 59 4.02 12.62 -18.19
CA ASN A 59 3.79 14.02 -17.83
C ASN A 59 2.58 14.17 -16.90
N LYS A 60 2.38 15.40 -16.38
CA LYS A 60 1.36 15.69 -15.37
C LYS A 60 -0.07 15.47 -15.90
N GLN A 61 -0.33 15.84 -17.16
CA GLN A 61 -1.65 15.68 -17.76
C GLN A 61 -2.02 14.19 -17.85
N GLN A 62 -1.13 13.36 -18.40
CA GLN A 62 -1.32 11.91 -18.47
C GLN A 62 -1.52 11.27 -17.09
N PHE A 63 -0.85 11.79 -16.06
CA PHE A 63 -1.05 11.33 -14.69
C PHE A 63 -2.47 11.65 -14.19
N VAL A 64 -2.96 12.87 -14.43
CA VAL A 64 -4.32 13.28 -14.05
C VAL A 64 -5.36 12.48 -14.82
N ASP A 65 -5.19 12.32 -16.13
CA ASP A 65 -6.09 11.53 -16.98
C ASP A 65 -6.16 10.09 -16.48
N HIS A 66 -5.00 9.49 -16.16
CA HIS A 66 -4.95 8.15 -15.58
C HIS A 66 -5.69 8.05 -14.24
N LEU A 67 -5.60 9.05 -13.37
CA LEU A 67 -6.37 9.06 -12.12
C LEU A 67 -7.89 9.17 -12.38
N ALA A 68 -8.29 9.96 -13.38
CA ALA A 68 -9.69 10.13 -13.77
C ALA A 68 -10.27 8.83 -14.35
N GLU A 69 -9.52 8.13 -15.20
CA GLU A 69 -9.86 6.80 -15.73
C GLU A 69 -10.00 5.73 -14.64
N ASN A 70 -9.32 5.92 -13.50
CA ASN A 70 -9.34 5.01 -12.35
C ASN A 70 -10.31 5.44 -11.25
N VAL A 71 -11.25 6.35 -11.53
CA VAL A 71 -12.37 6.65 -10.63
C VAL A 71 -13.31 5.44 -10.58
N ILE A 72 -13.47 4.87 -9.39
CA ILE A 72 -14.35 3.71 -9.14
C ILE A 72 -15.70 4.13 -8.55
N TYR A 73 -15.82 5.36 -8.04
CA TYR A 73 -17.06 5.91 -7.50
C TYR A 73 -17.02 7.43 -7.54
N ASN A 74 -18.09 8.06 -8.01
CA ASN A 74 -18.27 9.52 -7.97
C ASN A 74 -19.75 9.84 -7.82
N LYS A 75 -20.21 10.03 -6.58
CA LYS A 75 -21.63 10.33 -6.28
C LYS A 75 -21.78 11.01 -4.92
N ASP A 76 -22.70 11.96 -4.83
CA ASP A 76 -23.08 12.69 -3.60
C ASP A 76 -21.87 13.32 -2.87
N GLY A 77 -20.91 13.81 -3.65
CA GLY A 77 -19.68 14.44 -3.14
C GLY A 77 -18.64 13.48 -2.57
N LEU A 78 -18.87 12.15 -2.60
CA LEU A 78 -17.84 11.15 -2.36
C LEU A 78 -17.22 10.72 -3.69
N ILE A 79 -15.91 10.79 -3.77
CA ILE A 79 -15.12 10.29 -4.89
C ILE A 79 -14.20 9.20 -4.37
N ALA A 80 -14.15 8.06 -5.04
CA ALA A 80 -13.18 7.02 -4.78
C ALA A 80 -12.40 6.69 -6.05
N ILE A 81 -11.09 6.54 -5.92
CA ILE A 81 -10.19 6.13 -6.99
C ILE A 81 -9.51 4.81 -6.63
N ASN A 82 -9.14 4.05 -7.65
CA ASN A 82 -8.11 3.03 -7.53
C ASN A 82 -6.73 3.71 -7.61
N LYS A 83 -6.15 4.04 -6.46
CA LYS A 83 -4.85 4.74 -6.44
C LYS A 83 -3.77 3.79 -6.97
N PRO A 84 -2.97 4.20 -7.97
CA PRO A 84 -1.86 3.40 -8.45
C PRO A 84 -0.77 3.25 -7.38
N TYR A 85 0.00 2.17 -7.49
CA TYR A 85 1.17 1.91 -6.66
C TYR A 85 2.17 3.08 -6.70
N GLY A 86 2.92 3.31 -5.63
CA GLY A 86 4.08 4.21 -5.56
C GLY A 86 3.80 5.71 -5.62
N VAL A 87 2.56 6.13 -5.92
CA VAL A 87 2.11 7.53 -5.88
C VAL A 87 1.89 7.99 -4.44
N PRO A 88 2.64 9.02 -3.98
CA PRO A 88 2.47 9.59 -2.64
C PRO A 88 1.33 10.62 -2.61
N LEU A 89 0.80 10.91 -1.41
CA LEU A 89 -0.13 12.02 -1.25
C LEU A 89 0.57 13.36 -1.50
N LEU A 90 1.67 13.60 -0.77
CA LEU A 90 2.50 14.81 -0.89
C LEU A 90 3.82 14.42 -1.54
N LYS A 91 4.42 15.35 -2.30
CA LYS A 91 5.77 15.16 -2.87
C LYS A 91 6.86 15.02 -1.80
N ASN A 92 6.55 15.47 -0.60
CA ASN A 92 7.45 15.57 0.54
C ASN A 92 7.70 14.17 1.11
N GLY A 93 8.82 13.55 0.75
CA GLY A 93 9.26 12.27 1.30
C GLY A 93 10.49 11.75 0.58
N LEU A 94 11.54 11.45 1.33
CA LEU A 94 12.81 10.92 0.81
C LEU A 94 12.65 9.44 0.42
N VAL A 95 12.00 9.14 -0.70
CA VAL A 95 12.11 7.81 -1.30
C VAL A 95 12.65 7.93 -2.71
N LYS A 96 13.97 8.13 -2.80
CA LYS A 96 14.71 8.03 -4.06
C LYS A 96 14.97 6.56 -4.36
N GLY A 97 14.32 6.04 -5.39
CA GLY A 97 14.50 4.65 -5.86
C GLY A 97 13.96 4.47 -7.27
N THR A 98 14.20 3.31 -7.87
CA THR A 98 13.75 2.94 -9.24
C THR A 98 12.24 3.04 -9.45
N ASN A 99 11.47 3.02 -8.36
CA ASN A 99 10.01 3.00 -8.36
C ASN A 99 9.39 4.31 -7.83
N GLU A 100 10.07 5.45 -7.92
CA GLU A 100 9.50 6.75 -7.52
C GLU A 100 8.52 7.30 -8.57
N SER A 101 7.29 7.64 -8.15
CA SER A 101 6.36 8.39 -9.00
C SER A 101 6.85 9.83 -9.19
N LEU A 102 6.79 10.33 -10.42
CA LEU A 102 7.13 11.72 -10.78
C LEU A 102 6.17 12.75 -10.15
N PHE A 103 4.93 12.32 -9.86
CA PHE A 103 3.85 13.18 -9.39
C PHE A 103 3.23 12.63 -8.11
N SER A 104 2.68 13.54 -7.32
CA SER A 104 1.90 13.27 -6.11
C SER A 104 0.42 13.55 -6.33
N ILE A 105 -0.44 12.97 -5.48
CA ILE A 105 -1.89 13.22 -5.52
C ILE A 105 -2.19 14.71 -5.33
N GLU A 106 -1.47 15.39 -4.43
CA GLU A 106 -1.61 16.84 -4.19
C GLU A 106 -1.47 17.66 -5.47
N GLU A 107 -0.48 17.34 -6.31
CA GLU A 107 -0.26 18.02 -7.59
C GLU A 107 -1.41 17.81 -8.57
N ALA A 108 -2.18 16.72 -8.44
CA ALA A 108 -3.30 16.38 -9.29
C ALA A 108 -4.67 16.85 -8.77
N LEU A 109 -4.80 17.32 -7.52
CA LEU A 109 -6.10 17.62 -6.91
C LEU A 109 -6.92 18.62 -7.72
N THR A 110 -6.35 19.77 -8.08
CA THR A 110 -7.05 20.81 -8.85
C THR A 110 -7.44 20.35 -10.26
N PRO A 111 -6.52 19.87 -11.11
CA PRO A 111 -6.89 19.45 -12.46
C PRO A 111 -7.83 18.23 -12.47
N LEU A 112 -7.69 17.30 -11.50
CA LEU A 112 -8.62 16.18 -11.35
C LEU A 112 -10.01 16.66 -10.92
N ALA A 113 -10.12 17.63 -9.99
CA ALA A 113 -11.39 18.22 -9.60
C ALA A 113 -12.12 18.82 -10.81
N SER A 114 -11.39 19.55 -11.67
CA SER A 114 -11.92 20.09 -12.91
C SER A 114 -12.43 19.00 -13.86
N LEU A 115 -11.66 17.91 -14.09
CA LEU A 115 -12.10 16.80 -14.94
C LEU A 115 -13.34 16.08 -14.39
N LEU A 116 -13.47 15.98 -13.07
CA LEU A 116 -14.60 15.32 -12.41
C LEU A 116 -15.81 16.25 -12.20
N ASN A 117 -15.76 17.49 -12.69
CA ASN A 117 -16.79 18.50 -12.52
C ASN A 117 -17.17 18.74 -11.06
N VAL A 118 -16.17 18.80 -10.17
CA VAL A 118 -16.33 19.15 -8.74
C VAL A 118 -15.49 20.36 -8.39
N GLU A 119 -15.96 21.18 -7.45
CA GLU A 119 -15.27 22.41 -7.04
C GLU A 119 -13.86 22.15 -6.49
N LYS A 120 -13.72 21.12 -5.66
CA LYS A 120 -12.46 20.73 -5.03
C LYS A 120 -12.46 19.26 -4.64
N LEU A 121 -11.27 18.72 -4.40
CA LEU A 121 -11.08 17.38 -3.85
C LEU A 121 -10.32 17.47 -2.53
N LEU A 122 -10.94 17.01 -1.46
CA LEU A 122 -10.37 16.92 -0.12
C LEU A 122 -9.97 15.47 0.15
N PRO A 123 -8.68 15.15 0.31
CA PRO A 123 -8.25 13.79 0.67
C PRO A 123 -8.86 13.35 2.00
N ALA A 124 -9.71 12.31 1.98
CA ALA A 124 -10.40 11.81 3.17
C ALA A 124 -9.77 10.52 3.70
N LYS A 125 -9.35 9.62 2.80
CA LYS A 125 -8.59 8.41 3.14
C LYS A 125 -7.68 8.02 1.98
N MET A 126 -6.38 7.91 2.25
CA MET A 126 -5.43 7.37 1.29
C MET A 126 -4.96 5.98 1.68
N VAL A 127 -4.78 5.11 0.70
CA VAL A 127 -3.95 3.91 0.84
C VAL A 127 -2.47 4.31 0.82
N GLU A 128 -1.59 3.49 1.41
CA GLU A 128 -0.16 3.81 1.57
C GLU A 128 0.53 4.09 0.23
N ARG A 129 1.63 4.86 0.24
CA ARG A 129 2.40 5.23 -0.97
C ARG A 129 2.67 4.01 -1.84
N PHE A 130 3.29 2.98 -1.27
CA PHE A 130 3.69 1.74 -1.96
C PHE A 130 2.61 0.64 -1.92
N ALA A 131 1.35 1.01 -1.72
CA ALA A 131 0.22 0.13 -1.93
C ALA A 131 -0.70 0.74 -3.00
N SER A 132 -1.51 -0.09 -3.62
CA SER A 132 -2.54 0.32 -4.59
C SER A 132 -3.94 0.11 -4.02
N GLY A 133 -4.98 0.58 -4.70
CA GLY A 133 -6.37 0.33 -4.33
C GLY A 133 -7.13 1.54 -3.81
N VAL A 134 -8.27 1.29 -3.16
CA VAL A 134 -9.28 2.31 -2.84
C VAL A 134 -8.69 3.49 -2.05
N SER A 135 -8.83 4.69 -2.60
CA SER A 135 -8.57 5.96 -1.91
C SER A 135 -9.75 6.91 -2.09
N LEU A 136 -10.10 7.63 -1.02
CA LEU A 136 -11.30 8.46 -0.94
C LEU A 136 -10.96 9.95 -0.90
N PHE A 137 -11.73 10.71 -1.67
CA PHE A 137 -11.82 12.15 -1.62
C PHE A 137 -13.26 12.58 -1.35
N ALA A 138 -13.40 13.79 -0.85
CA ALA A 138 -14.66 14.45 -0.64
C ALA A 138 -14.69 15.79 -1.39
N SER A 139 -15.82 16.17 -1.95
CA SER A 139 -16.00 17.52 -2.52
C SER A 139 -16.16 18.61 -1.44
N GLN A 140 -16.56 18.21 -0.23
CA GLN A 140 -16.87 19.12 0.88
C GLN A 140 -16.60 18.47 2.25
N GLU A 141 -16.33 19.30 3.27
CA GLU A 141 -16.01 18.85 4.63
C GLU A 141 -17.11 17.96 5.25
N LYS A 142 -18.38 18.27 4.98
CA LYS A 142 -19.52 17.44 5.44
C LYS A 142 -19.41 15.97 4.99
N VAL A 143 -18.86 15.72 3.80
CA VAL A 143 -18.66 14.36 3.29
C VAL A 143 -17.46 13.70 3.97
N VAL A 144 -16.40 14.44 4.27
CA VAL A 144 -15.27 13.96 5.12
C VAL A 144 -15.78 13.49 6.47
N ASP A 145 -16.65 14.28 7.11
CA ASP A 145 -17.25 13.94 8.39
C ASP A 145 -18.14 12.69 8.28
N LYS A 146 -18.91 12.54 7.20
CA LYS A 146 -19.74 11.35 6.93
C LYS A 146 -18.89 10.07 6.78
N ILE A 147 -17.75 10.16 6.09
CA ILE A 147 -16.77 9.05 5.99
C ILE A 147 -16.24 8.70 7.40
N ARG A 148 -15.88 9.71 8.20
CA ARG A 148 -15.39 9.50 9.57
C ARG A 148 -16.42 8.81 10.46
N GLN A 149 -17.70 9.20 10.37
CA GLN A 149 -18.79 8.55 11.10
C GLN A 149 -18.99 7.10 10.67
N SER A 150 -18.80 6.80 9.38
CA SER A 150 -18.84 5.42 8.87
C SER A 150 -17.75 4.56 9.53
N TYR A 151 -16.53 5.07 9.70
CA TYR A 151 -15.44 4.35 10.37
C TYR A 151 -15.69 4.13 11.87
N ILE A 152 -16.25 5.12 12.56
CA ILE A 152 -16.66 4.99 13.96
C ILE A 152 -17.72 3.90 14.08
N THR A 153 -18.70 3.90 13.18
CA THR A 153 -19.77 2.91 13.13
C THR A 153 -19.23 1.51 12.83
N ASN A 154 -18.33 1.35 11.84
CA ASN A 154 -17.66 0.08 11.57
C ASN A 154 -16.96 -0.46 12.83
N LYS A 155 -16.23 0.43 13.53
CA LYS A 155 -15.52 0.05 14.77
C LYS A 155 -16.50 -0.45 15.83
N ALA A 156 -17.59 0.27 16.07
CA ALA A 156 -18.62 -0.09 17.04
C ALA A 156 -19.31 -1.42 16.70
N LYS A 157 -19.68 -1.62 15.43
CA LYS A 157 -20.33 -2.84 14.91
C LYS A 157 -19.37 -4.01 14.68
N LYS A 158 -18.10 -3.87 15.04
CA LYS A 158 -17.04 -4.86 14.77
C LYS A 158 -16.87 -5.24 13.28
N ILE A 159 -17.26 -4.38 12.35
CA ILE A 159 -17.04 -4.57 10.90
C ILE A 159 -15.58 -4.27 10.55
N HIS A 160 -14.98 -5.07 9.66
CA HIS A 160 -13.68 -4.75 9.07
C HIS A 160 -13.86 -3.70 7.97
N THR A 161 -13.19 -2.57 8.14
CA THR A 161 -13.31 -1.44 7.22
C THR A 161 -12.59 -1.69 5.91
N PHE A 162 -11.50 -2.45 5.93
CA PHE A 162 -10.61 -2.65 4.80
C PHE A 162 -10.42 -4.12 4.52
N LYS A 163 -10.41 -4.51 3.24
CA LYS A 163 -9.97 -5.82 2.77
C LYS A 163 -8.85 -5.65 1.76
N TYR A 164 -7.73 -6.30 2.02
CA TYR A 164 -6.54 -6.27 1.20
C TYR A 164 -6.30 -7.61 0.52
N LEU A 165 -5.72 -7.54 -0.68
CA LEU A 165 -5.02 -8.65 -1.30
C LEU A 165 -3.51 -8.41 -1.19
N ALA A 166 -2.78 -9.45 -0.84
CA ALA A 166 -1.33 -9.43 -0.75
C ALA A 166 -0.73 -10.66 -1.44
N VAL A 167 0.35 -10.47 -2.21
CA VAL A 167 1.22 -11.58 -2.61
C VAL A 167 2.35 -11.66 -1.60
N THR A 168 2.50 -12.80 -0.93
CA THR A 168 3.55 -13.04 0.07
C THR A 168 4.62 -13.98 -0.46
N ILE A 169 5.86 -13.79 -0.02
CA ILE A 169 6.91 -14.79 -0.16
C ILE A 169 6.67 -15.82 0.93
N GLY A 170 6.24 -17.01 0.53
CA GLY A 170 5.76 -18.03 1.43
C GLY A 170 4.29 -17.92 1.80
N GLU A 171 3.78 -19.00 2.39
CA GLU A 171 2.43 -19.05 2.95
C GLU A 171 2.47 -18.75 4.47
N PRO A 172 1.66 -17.80 4.96
CA PRO A 172 1.50 -17.60 6.40
C PRO A 172 0.97 -18.88 7.06
N LYS A 173 1.53 -19.23 8.23
CA LYS A 173 1.09 -20.39 9.03
C LYS A 173 0.53 -19.91 10.37
N PRO A 174 -0.69 -20.32 10.78
CA PRO A 174 -1.66 -21.14 10.01
C PRO A 174 -2.14 -20.44 8.73
N SER A 175 -2.70 -21.20 7.77
CA SER A 175 -3.13 -20.66 6.46
C SER A 175 -4.29 -19.65 6.55
N SER A 176 -4.97 -19.63 7.69
CA SER A 176 -5.97 -18.62 8.04
C SER A 176 -5.96 -18.36 9.54
N SER A 177 -6.31 -17.15 9.94
CA SER A 177 -6.49 -16.78 11.35
C SER A 177 -7.47 -15.63 11.49
N ARG A 178 -8.06 -15.51 12.69
CA ARG A 178 -8.96 -14.44 13.11
C ARG A 178 -8.61 -14.05 14.53
N GLY A 179 -8.43 -12.76 14.78
CA GLY A 179 -8.19 -12.28 16.13
C GLY A 179 -7.90 -10.78 16.24
N THR A 180 -7.44 -10.40 17.43
CA THR A 180 -6.93 -9.07 17.71
C THR A 180 -5.41 -9.16 17.85
N VAL A 181 -4.71 -8.27 17.16
CA VAL A 181 -3.24 -8.20 17.18
C VAL A 181 -2.81 -6.83 17.69
N GLY A 182 -1.95 -6.81 18.70
CA GLY A 182 -1.32 -5.59 19.20
C GLY A 182 -0.04 -5.27 18.43
N MET A 183 0.10 -4.01 17.99
CA MET A 183 1.34 -3.49 17.43
C MET A 183 1.78 -2.26 18.22
N GLY A 184 3.05 -2.23 18.59
CA GLY A 184 3.65 -1.16 19.37
C GLY A 184 4.92 -0.62 18.72
N PHE A 185 5.41 0.46 19.32
CA PHE A 185 6.75 0.98 19.06
C PHE A 185 7.68 0.54 20.18
N PHE A 186 8.92 0.18 19.83
CA PHE A 186 10.00 0.02 20.79
C PHE A 186 11.20 0.85 20.37
N GLU A 187 11.96 1.30 21.37
CA GLU A 187 13.20 2.05 21.18
C GLU A 187 14.37 1.13 21.51
N HIS A 188 15.48 1.30 20.79
CA HIS A 188 16.72 0.60 21.07
C HIS A 188 17.83 1.64 21.15
N GLN A 189 18.76 1.49 22.09
CA GLN A 189 19.83 2.48 22.30
C GLN A 189 20.69 2.68 21.04
N ASP A 190 20.88 1.61 20.26
CA ASP A 190 21.67 1.63 19.03
C ASP A 190 20.93 2.14 17.79
N VAL A 191 19.65 2.51 17.90
CA VAL A 191 18.86 3.04 16.77
C VAL A 191 18.13 4.29 17.19
N GLU A 192 18.46 5.39 16.50
CA GLU A 192 17.73 6.63 16.65
C GLU A 192 16.32 6.49 16.00
N GLY A 193 15.30 6.50 16.87
CA GLY A 193 13.89 6.41 16.47
C GLY A 193 13.16 5.21 17.08
N LYS A 194 11.93 5.02 16.61
CA LYS A 194 11.00 3.99 17.11
C LYS A 194 10.80 2.90 16.06
N LEU A 195 11.08 1.65 16.44
CA LEU A 195 10.86 0.47 15.60
C LEU A 195 9.47 -0.11 15.84
N LEU A 196 8.79 -0.49 14.76
CA LEU A 196 7.46 -1.12 14.82
C LEU A 196 7.59 -2.64 14.99
N ALA A 197 6.83 -3.23 15.92
CA ALA A 197 6.74 -4.68 16.08
C ALA A 197 5.36 -5.14 16.54
N ILE A 198 5.02 -6.38 16.18
CA ILE A 198 3.89 -7.11 16.74
C ILE A 198 4.24 -7.53 18.18
N MET A 199 3.34 -7.24 19.12
CA MET A 199 3.51 -7.49 20.54
C MET A 199 2.86 -8.83 20.88
N LYS A 200 3.63 -9.79 21.40
CA LYS A 200 3.10 -11.09 21.86
C LYS A 200 2.20 -10.92 23.10
N ASP A 201 2.67 -10.13 24.05
CA ASP A 201 1.96 -9.81 25.28
C ASP A 201 1.97 -8.29 25.53
N TYR A 202 0.82 -7.76 25.93
CA TYR A 202 0.68 -6.36 26.31
C TYR A 202 -0.51 -6.18 27.27
N SER A 203 -0.42 -5.17 28.15
CA SER A 203 -1.48 -4.87 29.11
C SER A 203 -2.50 -3.88 28.54
N ASN A 204 -3.74 -3.92 29.07
CA ASN A 204 -4.77 -2.92 28.77
C ASN A 204 -4.29 -1.48 29.05
N ARG A 205 -3.42 -1.30 30.04
CA ARG A 205 -2.78 -0.01 30.33
C ARG A 205 -1.93 0.50 29.16
N LYS A 206 -1.12 -0.36 28.52
CA LYS A 206 -0.34 0.04 27.32
C LYS A 206 -1.24 0.43 26.14
N VAL A 207 -2.43 -0.16 26.05
CA VAL A 207 -3.43 0.22 25.04
C VAL A 207 -4.05 1.58 25.38
N ALA A 208 -4.44 1.79 26.65
CA ALA A 208 -5.00 3.06 27.13
C ALA A 208 -4.01 4.22 26.99
N ASP A 209 -2.72 3.98 27.27
CA ASP A 209 -1.63 4.94 27.15
C ASP A 209 -1.20 5.17 25.69
N GLY A 210 -1.81 4.47 24.72
CA GLY A 210 -1.52 4.63 23.29
C GLY A 210 -0.18 4.05 22.83
N LEU A 211 0.51 3.29 23.67
CA LEU A 211 1.79 2.63 23.37
C LEU A 211 1.60 1.40 22.48
N VAL A 212 0.47 0.71 22.63
CA VAL A 212 0.06 -0.41 21.79
C VAL A 212 -1.26 -0.07 21.11
N ARG A 213 -1.33 -0.31 19.81
CA ARG A 213 -2.55 -0.20 19.03
C ARG A 213 -3.04 -1.59 18.68
N GLU A 214 -4.32 -1.83 18.92
CA GLU A 214 -4.98 -3.08 18.56
C GLU A 214 -5.61 -3.03 17.17
N PHE A 215 -5.49 -4.14 16.46
CA PHE A 215 -6.02 -4.35 15.12
C PHE A 215 -6.83 -5.64 15.12
N ARG A 216 -8.13 -5.54 14.80
CA ARG A 216 -8.94 -6.72 14.52
C ARG A 216 -8.65 -7.13 13.09
N VAL A 217 -8.16 -8.36 12.92
CA VAL A 217 -7.65 -8.88 11.66
C VAL A 217 -8.15 -10.29 11.43
N ASN A 218 -8.61 -10.55 10.22
CA ASN A 218 -8.78 -11.89 9.68
C ASN A 218 -7.91 -12.00 8.44
N TYR A 219 -7.23 -13.12 8.26
CA TYR A 219 -6.62 -13.43 6.98
C TYR A 219 -6.91 -14.87 6.56
N LYS A 220 -6.86 -15.11 5.26
CA LYS A 220 -6.86 -16.44 4.64
C LYS A 220 -5.95 -16.45 3.43
N THR A 221 -5.20 -17.52 3.27
CA THR A 221 -4.51 -17.84 2.02
C THR A 221 -5.56 -18.27 1.00
N LEU A 222 -5.67 -17.54 -0.11
CA LEU A 222 -6.61 -17.82 -1.19
C LEU A 222 -6.07 -18.88 -2.15
N SER A 223 -4.80 -18.75 -2.54
CA SER A 223 -4.16 -19.66 -3.48
C SER A 223 -2.67 -19.78 -3.17
N ARG A 224 -2.17 -21.00 -3.39
CA ARG A 224 -0.75 -21.35 -3.35
C ARG A 224 -0.43 -21.84 -4.75
N GLY A 225 0.02 -20.91 -5.58
CA GLY A 225 0.44 -21.24 -6.94
C GLY A 225 1.73 -22.03 -6.92
N GLU A 226 2.53 -21.92 -7.97
CA GLU A 226 3.87 -22.51 -7.94
C GLU A 226 4.72 -21.79 -6.87
N GLU A 227 5.29 -22.55 -5.93
CA GLU A 227 6.23 -22.04 -4.91
C GLU A 227 7.25 -21.07 -5.57
N PRO A 228 7.64 -19.97 -4.90
CA PRO A 228 7.54 -19.72 -3.46
C PRO A 228 6.49 -18.66 -3.04
N CYS A 229 5.48 -18.34 -3.86
CA CYS A 229 4.54 -17.24 -3.58
C CYS A 229 3.14 -17.73 -3.17
N SER A 230 2.42 -16.94 -2.37
CA SER A 230 1.02 -17.19 -2.02
C SER A 230 0.17 -15.92 -2.13
N LEU A 231 -1.11 -16.06 -2.48
CA LEU A 231 -2.07 -14.97 -2.45
C LEU A 231 -2.85 -15.02 -1.14
N VAL A 232 -2.89 -13.90 -0.43
CA VAL A 232 -3.53 -13.78 0.89
C VAL A 232 -4.57 -12.66 0.85
N GLU A 233 -5.79 -12.96 1.32
CA GLU A 233 -6.82 -11.97 1.62
C GLU A 233 -6.73 -11.59 3.10
N ILE A 234 -6.72 -10.30 3.42
CA ILE A 234 -6.71 -9.79 4.80
C ILE A 234 -7.82 -8.76 5.01
N ASP A 235 -8.78 -9.08 5.87
CA ASP A 235 -9.74 -8.12 6.41
C ASP A 235 -9.18 -7.47 7.68
N VAL A 236 -9.22 -6.15 7.77
CA VAL A 236 -8.67 -5.43 8.92
C VAL A 236 -9.49 -4.21 9.33
N SER A 237 -9.58 -3.96 10.63
CA SER A 237 -10.25 -2.77 11.18
C SER A 237 -9.51 -1.45 10.87
N SER A 238 -8.19 -1.51 10.64
CA SER A 238 -7.30 -0.37 10.44
C SER A 238 -6.00 -0.82 9.74
N ALA A 239 -5.43 0.01 8.88
CA ALA A 239 -4.12 -0.23 8.25
C ALA A 239 -3.11 0.88 8.59
N LYS A 240 -3.15 1.40 9.82
CA LYS A 240 -2.20 2.43 10.28
C LYS A 240 -0.80 1.85 10.50
N ASN A 241 0.22 2.68 10.34
CA ASN A 241 1.62 2.38 10.65
C ASN A 241 2.11 1.07 9.98
N HIS A 242 1.76 0.83 8.72
CA HIS A 242 2.21 -0.34 7.97
C HIS A 242 1.85 -1.68 8.62
N PHE A 243 0.77 -1.73 9.43
CA PHE A 243 0.38 -2.91 10.21
C PHE A 243 0.42 -4.20 9.39
N LEU A 244 -0.20 -4.22 8.20
CA LEU A 244 -0.28 -5.43 7.37
C LEU A 244 1.10 -5.96 6.95
N ARG A 245 2.02 -5.06 6.62
CA ARG A 245 3.39 -5.38 6.19
C ARG A 245 4.20 -5.95 7.34
N VAL A 246 4.14 -5.29 8.51
CA VAL A 246 4.78 -5.74 9.75
C VAL A 246 4.18 -7.08 10.21
N TYR A 247 2.86 -7.23 10.10
CA TYR A 247 2.13 -8.43 10.53
C TYR A 247 2.45 -9.64 9.66
N LEU A 248 2.42 -9.49 8.32
CA LEU A 248 2.77 -10.58 7.41
C LEU A 248 4.25 -11.00 7.54
N ALA A 249 5.15 -10.05 7.77
CA ALA A 249 6.54 -10.37 8.12
C ALA A 249 6.65 -11.12 9.46
N HIS A 250 5.85 -10.75 10.48
CA HIS A 250 5.78 -11.47 11.75
C HIS A 250 5.26 -12.91 11.60
N LEU A 251 4.41 -13.17 10.61
CA LEU A 251 3.95 -14.50 10.22
C LEU A 251 4.95 -15.26 9.31
N PHE A 252 6.20 -14.81 9.25
CA PHE A 252 7.26 -15.39 8.42
C PHE A 252 6.94 -15.43 6.92
N SER A 253 6.02 -14.57 6.45
CA SER A 253 5.53 -14.54 5.07
C SER A 253 5.42 -13.09 4.59
N PRO A 254 6.56 -12.39 4.41
CA PRO A 254 6.55 -10.97 4.07
C PRO A 254 5.90 -10.73 2.71
N VAL A 255 5.32 -9.54 2.53
CA VAL A 255 4.77 -9.13 1.24
C VAL A 255 5.91 -9.09 0.20
N LEU A 256 5.65 -9.62 -1.00
CA LEU A 256 6.56 -9.56 -2.13
C LEU A 256 6.74 -8.10 -2.58
N GLY A 257 7.99 -7.67 -2.74
CA GLY A 257 8.34 -6.28 -3.05
C GLY A 257 8.30 -5.35 -1.84
N ASP A 258 8.13 -5.87 -0.61
CA ASP A 258 8.23 -5.05 0.59
C ASP A 258 9.69 -4.74 0.94
N HIS A 259 10.19 -3.63 0.43
CA HIS A 259 11.56 -3.19 0.65
C HIS A 259 11.83 -2.60 2.03
N ILE A 260 10.81 -2.39 2.87
CA ILE A 260 10.98 -1.81 4.22
C ILE A 260 10.98 -2.91 5.28
N PHE A 261 9.95 -3.76 5.27
CA PHE A 261 9.75 -4.78 6.31
C PHE A 261 10.03 -6.20 5.82
N GLY A 262 10.19 -6.40 4.50
CA GLY A 262 10.36 -7.73 3.93
C GLY A 262 11.67 -8.42 4.33
N ASN A 263 12.71 -7.65 4.68
CA ASN A 263 13.99 -8.21 5.16
C ASN A 263 13.94 -8.76 6.59
N ARG A 264 12.84 -8.53 7.33
CA ARG A 264 12.62 -9.11 8.66
C ARG A 264 12.40 -10.63 8.62
N VAL A 265 12.31 -11.21 7.43
CA VAL A 265 12.31 -12.65 7.22
C VAL A 265 13.41 -12.98 6.22
N GLN A 266 14.24 -13.97 6.54
CA GLN A 266 15.22 -14.53 5.61
C GLN A 266 15.06 -16.03 5.55
N GLU A 267 15.39 -16.61 4.40
CA GLU A 267 15.43 -18.05 4.24
C GLU A 267 16.89 -18.53 4.27
N ILE A 268 17.20 -19.41 5.21
CA ILE A 268 18.52 -20.01 5.37
C ILE A 268 18.32 -21.53 5.38
N MET A 269 18.93 -22.23 4.42
CA MET A 269 18.84 -23.69 4.27
C MET A 269 17.39 -24.21 4.26
N GLY A 270 16.50 -23.54 3.52
CA GLY A 270 15.08 -23.90 3.40
C GLY A 270 14.23 -23.59 4.65
N LYS A 271 14.80 -22.94 5.68
CA LYS A 271 14.09 -22.51 6.89
C LYS A 271 13.94 -21.00 6.91
N ARG A 272 12.70 -20.54 7.10
CA ARG A 272 12.41 -19.11 7.29
C ARG A 272 12.66 -18.70 8.73
N LEU A 273 13.48 -17.68 8.90
CA LEU A 273 13.87 -17.14 10.19
C LEU A 273 13.45 -15.67 10.29
N ALA A 274 12.95 -15.29 11.45
CA ALA A 274 12.65 -13.91 11.77
C ALA A 274 13.94 -13.22 12.17
N ILE A 275 14.20 -12.06 11.58
CA ILE A 275 15.29 -11.18 11.94
C ILE A 275 14.71 -10.04 12.78
N SER A 276 15.41 -9.68 13.85
CA SER A 276 15.01 -8.57 14.70
C SER A 276 14.87 -7.29 13.86
N PRO A 277 13.85 -6.43 14.11
CA PRO A 277 13.71 -5.18 13.36
C PRO A 277 14.96 -4.31 13.38
N LEU A 278 15.70 -4.34 14.51
CA LEU A 278 16.99 -3.66 14.70
C LEU A 278 18.01 -4.01 13.59
N GLN A 279 18.13 -5.30 13.28
CA GLN A 279 19.06 -5.79 12.26
C GLN A 279 18.47 -5.70 10.86
N ALA A 280 17.20 -6.07 10.70
CA ALA A 280 16.56 -6.21 9.39
C ALA A 280 16.32 -4.87 8.69
N ASP A 281 15.85 -3.86 9.42
CA ASP A 281 15.43 -2.58 8.84
C ASP A 281 16.66 -1.77 8.36
N ASN A 282 17.86 -2.13 8.82
CA ASN A 282 19.14 -1.55 8.41
C ASN A 282 19.97 -2.48 7.50
N LEU A 283 19.50 -3.70 7.20
CA LEU A 283 20.28 -4.72 6.51
C LEU A 283 20.52 -4.41 5.03
N SER A 284 19.50 -3.88 4.35
CA SER A 284 19.51 -3.62 2.91
C SER A 284 18.41 -2.63 2.55
N ILE A 285 18.67 -1.81 1.54
CA ILE A 285 17.72 -0.84 0.97
C ILE A 285 16.53 -1.54 0.32
N PHE A 286 16.74 -2.74 -0.22
CA PHE A 286 15.72 -3.54 -0.91
C PHE A 286 15.53 -4.90 -0.25
N GLN A 287 14.33 -5.45 -0.43
CA GLN A 287 14.02 -6.83 -0.03
C GLN A 287 14.98 -7.80 -0.72
N LYS A 288 15.54 -8.75 0.03
CA LYS A 288 16.26 -9.89 -0.54
C LYS A 288 15.25 -10.88 -1.10
N ILE A 289 14.98 -10.76 -2.40
CA ILE A 289 14.04 -11.61 -3.13
C ILE A 289 14.81 -12.80 -3.72
N PRO A 290 14.38 -14.06 -3.49
CA PRO A 290 15.01 -15.24 -4.09
C PRO A 290 15.15 -15.16 -5.61
N THR A 291 16.27 -15.66 -6.14
CA THR A 291 16.59 -15.62 -7.57
C THR A 291 15.53 -16.29 -8.43
N GLU A 292 14.91 -17.37 -7.95
CA GLU A 292 13.82 -18.06 -8.65
C GLU A 292 12.61 -17.14 -8.90
N ILE A 293 12.25 -16.29 -7.93
CA ILE A 293 11.17 -15.30 -8.05
C ILE A 293 11.56 -14.26 -9.11
N LEU A 294 12.79 -13.74 -9.04
CA LEU A 294 13.28 -12.74 -9.99
C LEU A 294 13.29 -13.28 -11.43
N THR A 295 13.80 -14.50 -11.62
CA THR A 295 13.82 -15.20 -12.92
C THR A 295 12.41 -15.39 -13.47
N ARG A 296 11.47 -15.86 -12.65
CA ARG A 296 10.07 -16.06 -13.07
C ARG A 296 9.37 -14.75 -13.42
N LEU A 297 9.63 -13.69 -12.65
CA LEU A 297 9.15 -12.34 -12.94
C LEU A 297 9.89 -11.67 -14.11
N LYS A 298 10.94 -12.29 -14.66
CA LYS A 298 11.79 -11.77 -15.73
C LYS A 298 12.43 -10.43 -15.36
N VAL A 299 12.89 -10.28 -14.13
CA VAL A 299 13.61 -9.08 -13.64
C VAL A 299 14.94 -9.49 -13.01
N THR A 300 15.90 -8.56 -12.95
CA THR A 300 17.25 -8.84 -12.43
C THR A 300 17.50 -8.26 -11.04
N GLU A 301 16.75 -7.24 -10.65
CA GLU A 301 16.97 -6.48 -9.41
C GLU A 301 15.70 -6.47 -8.56
N SER A 302 15.83 -6.77 -7.26
CA SER A 302 14.71 -6.75 -6.31
C SER A 302 14.01 -5.40 -6.25
N GLY A 303 14.77 -4.29 -6.36
CA GLY A 303 14.24 -2.93 -6.23
C GLY A 303 13.25 -2.52 -7.32
N ILE A 304 13.09 -3.32 -8.38
CA ILE A 304 12.11 -3.10 -9.44
C ILE A 304 10.77 -3.76 -9.06
N VAL A 305 10.76 -4.80 -8.21
CA VAL A 305 9.54 -5.53 -7.84
C VAL A 305 8.67 -4.64 -6.93
N PRO A 306 7.43 -4.29 -7.32
CA PRO A 306 6.57 -3.44 -6.52
C PRO A 306 6.06 -4.18 -5.28
N ASN A 307 5.83 -3.45 -4.19
CA ASN A 307 5.14 -4.00 -3.02
C ASN A 307 3.72 -4.45 -3.42
N CYS A 308 3.51 -5.77 -3.39
CA CYS A 308 2.29 -6.45 -3.83
C CYS A 308 1.22 -6.40 -2.74
N LEU A 309 0.79 -5.20 -2.37
CA LEU A 309 -0.29 -4.93 -1.42
C LEU A 309 -1.35 -4.05 -2.06
N HIS A 310 -2.58 -4.54 -2.11
CA HIS A 310 -3.69 -3.89 -2.79
C HIS A 310 -4.92 -3.80 -1.89
N LEU A 311 -5.41 -2.59 -1.64
CA LEU A 311 -6.67 -2.35 -0.93
C LEU A 311 -7.84 -2.61 -1.89
N SER A 312 -8.25 -3.87 -1.98
CA SER A 312 -9.29 -4.35 -2.90
C SER A 312 -10.70 -3.86 -2.55
N GLN A 313 -11.00 -3.65 -1.26
CA GLN A 313 -12.34 -3.25 -0.84
C GLN A 313 -12.31 -2.36 0.41
N MET A 314 -13.21 -1.37 0.44
CA MET A 314 -13.49 -0.54 1.61
C MET A 314 -14.98 -0.50 1.90
N THR A 315 -15.37 -0.75 3.15
CA THR A 315 -16.76 -0.72 3.59
C THR A 315 -17.05 0.55 4.39
N LEU A 316 -18.03 1.34 3.95
CA LEU A 316 -18.54 2.53 4.65
C LEU A 316 -19.97 2.27 5.15
N THR A 317 -20.09 1.84 6.41
CA THR A 317 -21.41 1.56 7.01
C THR A 317 -22.22 2.84 7.23
N LYS A 318 -23.51 2.78 6.90
CA LYS A 318 -24.47 3.88 6.96
C LYS A 318 -24.12 5.09 6.08
N PHE A 319 -23.31 4.87 5.03
CA PHE A 319 -22.92 5.96 4.15
C PHE A 319 -24.02 6.32 3.14
N ALA A 320 -24.63 5.33 2.47
CA ALA A 320 -25.69 5.60 1.50
C ALA A 320 -27.04 5.92 2.17
N GLY A 321 -27.31 5.34 3.34
CA GLY A 321 -28.51 5.57 4.15
C GLY A 321 -28.42 4.84 5.49
N GLN A 322 -29.44 4.97 6.34
CA GLN A 322 -29.43 4.46 7.72
C GLN A 322 -29.21 2.94 7.82
N ASP A 323 -29.66 2.19 6.79
CA ASP A 323 -29.67 0.72 6.76
C ASP A 323 -28.88 0.13 5.59
N SER A 324 -27.98 0.91 4.98
CA SER A 324 -27.13 0.45 3.87
C SER A 324 -25.65 0.70 4.12
N ASN A 325 -24.84 -0.28 3.72
CA ASN A 325 -23.40 -0.18 3.64
C ASN A 325 -23.02 0.14 2.19
N LEU A 326 -22.14 1.13 2.02
CA LEU A 326 -21.49 1.35 0.73
C LEU A 326 -20.20 0.51 0.70
N VAL A 327 -20.10 -0.43 -0.24
CA VAL A 327 -18.91 -1.25 -0.44
C VAL A 327 -18.22 -0.83 -1.72
N LEU A 328 -17.06 -0.18 -1.58
CA LEU A 328 -16.21 0.26 -2.67
C LEU A 328 -15.21 -0.85 -2.99
N ARG A 329 -15.05 -1.18 -4.28
CA ARG A 329 -14.14 -2.23 -4.75
C ARG A 329 -13.19 -1.65 -5.81
N ALA A 330 -11.94 -2.10 -5.79
CA ALA A 330 -10.92 -1.74 -6.76
C ALA A 330 -10.26 -3.01 -7.28
N ASP A 331 -10.02 -3.07 -8.59
CA ASP A 331 -9.31 -4.19 -9.19
C ASP A 331 -7.80 -4.07 -8.96
N PRO A 332 -7.09 -5.19 -8.76
CA PRO A 332 -5.63 -5.17 -8.69
C PRO A 332 -5.01 -4.57 -9.95
N PRO A 333 -3.97 -3.73 -9.84
CA PRO A 333 -3.35 -3.09 -10.99
C PRO A 333 -2.65 -4.11 -11.91
N PRO A 334 -2.36 -3.76 -13.19
CA PRO A 334 -1.77 -4.69 -14.16
C PRO A 334 -0.48 -5.39 -13.69
N CYS A 335 0.36 -4.70 -12.93
CA CYS A 335 1.58 -5.29 -12.36
C CYS A 335 1.28 -6.38 -11.32
N PHE A 336 0.27 -6.18 -10.46
CA PHE A 336 -0.17 -7.18 -9.47
C PHE A 336 -0.77 -8.39 -10.18
N GLN A 337 -1.61 -8.18 -11.19
CA GLN A 337 -2.19 -9.26 -11.98
C GLN A 337 -1.12 -10.05 -12.75
N TYR A 338 -0.12 -9.37 -13.32
CA TYR A 338 1.02 -10.03 -13.96
C TYR A 338 1.77 -10.93 -13.00
N ILE A 339 2.05 -10.45 -11.78
CA ILE A 339 2.70 -11.25 -10.74
C ILE A 339 1.84 -12.46 -10.37
N CYS A 340 0.53 -12.28 -10.19
CA CYS A 340 -0.37 -13.40 -9.91
C CYS A 340 -0.32 -14.46 -11.02
N ARG A 341 -0.44 -14.05 -12.29
CA ARG A 341 -0.33 -14.96 -13.44
C ARG A 341 1.03 -15.66 -13.51
N ALA A 342 2.12 -14.93 -13.24
CA ALA A 342 3.47 -15.49 -13.29
C ALA A 342 3.68 -16.62 -12.27
N PHE A 343 2.94 -16.60 -11.15
CA PHE A 343 2.99 -17.62 -10.11
C PHE A 343 1.78 -18.56 -10.10
N GLY A 344 0.83 -18.45 -11.03
CA GLY A 344 -0.40 -19.27 -11.01
C GLY A 344 -1.28 -18.99 -9.78
N LEU A 345 -1.37 -17.72 -9.35
CA LEU A 345 -2.21 -17.29 -8.23
C LEU A 345 -3.58 -16.83 -8.73
N ASP A 346 -4.63 -17.46 -8.21
CA ASP A 346 -6.02 -17.16 -8.58
C ASP A 346 -6.53 -15.90 -7.87
N LEU A 347 -6.72 -14.82 -8.63
CA LEU A 347 -7.37 -13.62 -8.13
C LEU A 347 -8.87 -13.89 -7.93
N PRO A 348 -9.49 -13.37 -6.85
CA PRO A 348 -10.93 -13.48 -6.68
C PRO A 348 -11.66 -12.70 -7.77
N THR A 349 -12.63 -13.33 -8.42
CA THR A 349 -13.60 -12.68 -9.30
C THR A 349 -14.72 -12.10 -8.44
N ASP A 350 -14.59 -10.84 -8.03
CA ASP A 350 -15.67 -10.12 -7.35
C ASP A 350 -16.36 -9.16 -8.33
N GLU A 351 -17.70 -9.13 -8.33
CA GLU A 351 -18.49 -8.16 -9.10
C GLU A 351 -18.28 -6.71 -8.59
N SER A 352 -18.45 -5.74 -9.49
CA SER A 352 -18.27 -4.29 -9.27
C SER A 352 -19.12 -3.73 -8.12
N VAL A 353 -18.78 -2.51 -7.65
CA VAL A 353 -19.40 -1.74 -6.54
C VAL A 353 -20.82 -2.19 -6.17
N VAL A 354 -21.00 -2.67 -4.93
CA VAL A 354 -22.28 -3.20 -4.44
C VAL A 354 -22.79 -2.35 -3.29
N LEU A 355 -24.04 -1.90 -3.41
CA LEU A 355 -24.81 -1.44 -2.25
C LEU A 355 -25.34 -2.68 -1.54
N SER A 356 -24.89 -2.90 -0.30
CA SER A 356 -25.40 -3.99 0.53
C SER A 356 -26.34 -3.43 1.59
N TYR A 357 -27.55 -3.97 1.65
CA TYR A 357 -28.49 -3.71 2.72
C TYR A 357 -28.11 -4.57 3.93
N VAL A 358 -28.22 -3.99 5.13
CA VAL A 358 -27.89 -4.67 6.40
C VAL A 358 -28.98 -5.64 6.81
#